data_AF-A0A4P5W077-F1
#
_entry.id   AF-A0A4P5W077-F1
#
_cell.length_a   1.000
_cell.length_b   1.000
_cell.length_c   1.000
_cell.angle_alpha   90.00
_cell.angle_beta   90.00
_cell.angle_gamma   90.00
#
_symmetry.space_group_name_H-M   'P 1'
#
loop_
_entity.id
_entity.type
_entity.pdbx_description
1 polymer ?
#
loop_
_entity_poly.entity_id
_entity_poly.type
_entity_poly.pdbx_seq_one_letter_code
_entity_poly.pdbx_strand_id
1 'polypeptide(L)'
;MHGGNRVRAARRRLGDVDGRKLAEYMAIEHGRKLGHLGGIMRTFHLPLPDDLHEALRREATADHRPATEVARDALAGWLQARQRERMAKEIHQFALELAGTELDLDPELEQAGVEHLVARDAR
;
A
#
# COMPACT_ATOMS: atom_id res chain seq x y z
N MET A 1 -21.46 14.69 32.00
CA MET A 1 -20.36 13.92 32.63
C MET A 1 -20.87 12.51 32.88
N HIS A 2 -20.34 11.44 32.24
CA HIS A 2 -20.47 10.01 32.61
C HIS A 2 -19.79 9.11 31.55
N GLY A 3 -18.46 9.22 31.37
CA GLY A 3 -17.68 8.42 30.39
C GLY A 3 -16.52 7.62 30.97
N GLY A 4 -16.11 7.89 32.22
CA GLY A 4 -14.85 7.40 32.78
C GLY A 4 -14.87 5.97 33.36
N ASN A 5 -16.02 5.30 33.42
CA ASN A 5 -16.15 4.07 34.22
C ASN A 5 -15.99 2.76 33.42
N ARG A 6 -16.03 2.79 32.08
CA ARG A 6 -15.97 1.56 31.24
C ARG A 6 -14.55 1.16 30.85
N VAL A 7 -13.61 2.11 30.78
CA VAL A 7 -12.20 1.86 30.45
C VAL A 7 -11.50 1.04 31.54
N ARG A 8 -11.89 1.21 32.81
CA ARG A 8 -11.30 0.47 33.93
C ARG A 8 -11.72 -1.00 33.97
N ALA A 9 -12.91 -1.34 33.47
CA ALA A 9 -13.43 -2.71 33.48
C ALA A 9 -12.75 -3.60 32.42
N ALA A 10 -12.48 -3.06 31.22
CA ALA A 10 -11.81 -3.80 30.15
C ALA A 10 -10.34 -4.11 30.47
N ARG A 11 -9.64 -3.17 31.11
CA ARG A 11 -8.23 -3.30 31.50
C ARG A 11 -7.98 -4.40 32.54
N ARG A 12 -9.02 -4.88 33.24
CA ARG A 12 -8.89 -5.93 34.26
C ARG A 12 -9.08 -7.35 33.71
N ARG A 13 -9.64 -7.52 32.50
CA ARG A 13 -9.84 -8.85 31.87
C ARG A 13 -8.78 -9.21 30.83
N LEU A 14 -8.21 -8.22 30.16
CA LEU A 14 -7.10 -8.42 29.25
C LEU A 14 -5.86 -7.90 29.98
N GLY A 15 -5.09 -8.84 30.52
CA GLY A 15 -3.78 -8.55 31.12
C GLY A 15 -2.89 -7.75 30.17
N ASP A 16 -1.73 -7.34 30.65
CA ASP A 16 -0.78 -6.43 30.01
C ASP A 16 -0.21 -6.99 28.68
N VAL A 17 -1.08 -7.09 27.66
CA VAL A 17 -0.77 -7.67 26.36
C VAL A 17 -1.25 -6.72 25.29
N ASP A 18 -0.27 -6.04 24.72
CA ASP A 18 -0.22 -5.42 23.41
C ASP A 18 -1.45 -4.56 23.03
N GLY A 19 -1.27 -3.24 23.15
CA GLY A 19 -2.25 -2.24 22.74
C GLY A 19 -2.73 -2.36 21.28
N ARG A 20 -2.01 -3.10 20.42
CA ARG A 20 -2.45 -3.42 19.05
C ARG A 20 -3.66 -4.34 19.02
N LYS A 21 -3.72 -5.36 19.88
CA LYS A 21 -4.85 -6.29 19.93
C LYS A 21 -6.14 -5.64 20.46
N LEU A 22 -6.02 -4.68 21.38
CA LEU A 22 -7.15 -3.88 21.85
C LEU A 22 -7.72 -2.98 20.74
N ALA A 23 -6.86 -2.40 19.90
CA ALA A 23 -7.30 -1.57 18.77
C ALA A 23 -8.02 -2.39 17.70
N GLU A 24 -7.54 -3.61 17.44
CA GLU A 24 -8.16 -4.54 16.48
C GLU A 24 -9.50 -5.09 16.99
N TYR A 25 -9.60 -5.44 18.28
CA TYR A 25 -10.85 -5.93 18.89
C TYR A 25 -11.93 -4.85 18.95
N MET A 26 -11.55 -3.58 19.18
CA MET A 26 -12.49 -2.45 19.19
C MET A 26 -12.96 -2.02 17.78
N ALA A 27 -12.30 -2.49 16.72
CA ALA A 27 -12.66 -2.17 15.33
C ALA A 27 -13.77 -3.06 14.75
N ILE A 28 -14.12 -4.17 15.41
CA ILE A 28 -15.10 -5.15 14.94
C ILE A 28 -16.53 -4.81 15.43
N GLU A 29 -16.68 -4.17 16.60
CA GLU A 29 -18.03 -3.95 17.18
C GLU A 29 -18.71 -2.62 16.83
N HIS A 30 -17.97 -1.60 16.39
CA HIS A 30 -18.56 -0.29 16.09
C HIS A 30 -18.35 0.12 14.64
N GLY A 31 -19.44 0.07 13.87
CA GLY A 31 -19.57 0.62 12.52
C GLY A 31 -18.79 1.93 12.36
N ARG A 32 -17.77 1.86 11.50
CA ARG A 32 -16.66 2.79 11.36
C ARG A 32 -17.10 4.22 11.06
N LYS A 33 -17.16 5.06 12.09
CA LYS A 33 -16.92 6.51 11.97
C LYS A 33 -15.42 6.73 11.74
N LEU A 34 -15.02 6.79 10.47
CA LEU A 34 -13.66 7.13 10.06
C LEU A 34 -13.37 8.61 10.37
N GLY A 35 -12.74 8.88 11.51
CA GLY A 35 -12.32 10.24 11.88
C GLY A 35 -11.11 10.32 12.80
N HIS A 36 -10.44 9.20 13.12
CA HIS A 36 -9.36 9.23 14.13
C HIS A 36 -8.17 8.29 13.87
N LEU A 37 -7.82 8.09 12.60
CA LEU A 37 -6.44 7.76 12.20
C LEU A 37 -5.86 8.95 11.43
N GLY A 38 -5.96 10.14 12.03
CA GLY A 38 -5.23 11.31 11.53
C GLY A 38 -3.75 11.03 11.70
N GLY A 39 -3.13 10.47 10.66
CA GLY A 39 -1.68 10.29 10.61
C GLY A 39 -1.00 11.62 10.94
N ILE A 40 0.07 11.57 11.73
CA ILE A 40 0.82 12.76 12.13
C ILE A 40 1.34 13.43 10.84
N MET A 41 0.68 14.50 10.38
CA MET A 41 1.12 15.25 9.21
C MET A 41 2.41 15.98 9.57
N ARG A 42 3.46 15.81 8.75
CA ARG A 42 4.74 16.50 8.92
C ARG A 42 4.88 17.57 7.83
N THR A 43 5.30 18.76 8.23
CA THR A 43 5.56 19.86 7.29
C THR A 43 6.88 19.62 6.56
N PHE A 44 6.84 19.78 5.23
CA PHE A 44 7.99 19.69 4.34
C PHE A 44 8.01 20.94 3.47
N HIS A 45 9.04 21.76 3.63
CA HIS A 45 9.23 22.98 2.82
C HIS A 45 10.06 22.63 1.60
N LEU A 46 9.49 22.80 0.42
CA LEU A 46 10.14 22.55 -0.86
C LEU A 46 10.05 23.82 -1.72
N PRO A 47 11.16 24.56 -1.91
CA PRO A 47 11.18 25.61 -2.91
C PRO A 47 11.05 24.98 -4.30
N LEU A 48 10.10 25.47 -5.09
CA LEU A 48 9.88 25.04 -6.46
C LEU A 48 10.42 26.11 -7.41
N PRO A 49 11.07 25.74 -8.53
CA PRO A 49 11.29 26.65 -9.64
C PRO A 49 9.96 27.23 -10.15
N ASP A 50 9.98 28.47 -10.62
CA ASP A 50 8.78 29.20 -11.03
C ASP A 50 7.93 28.42 -12.05
N ASP A 51 8.57 27.88 -13.09
CA ASP A 51 7.92 27.07 -14.13
C ASP A 51 7.15 25.86 -13.56
N LEU A 52 7.74 25.18 -12.56
CA LEU A 52 7.13 24.02 -11.93
C LEU A 52 5.97 24.44 -11.01
N HIS A 53 6.12 25.55 -10.31
CA HIS A 53 5.07 26.12 -9.48
C HIS A 53 3.86 26.53 -10.33
N GLU A 54 4.08 27.17 -11.48
CA GLU A 54 3.02 27.53 -12.42
C GLU A 54 2.32 26.30 -13.02
N ALA A 55 3.08 25.28 -13.43
CA ALA A 55 2.51 24.04 -13.93
C ALA A 55 1.62 23.35 -12.88
N LEU A 56 2.09 23.26 -11.64
CA LEU A 56 1.31 22.69 -10.53
C LEU A 56 0.05 23.50 -10.25
N ARG A 57 0.14 24.83 -10.26
CA ARG A 57 -1.00 25.74 -10.08
C ARG A 57 -2.05 25.55 -11.17
N ARG A 58 -1.62 25.41 -12.42
CA ARG A 58 -2.51 25.18 -13.57
C ARG A 58 -3.26 23.86 -13.41
N GLU A 59 -2.56 22.78 -13.09
CA GLU A 59 -3.16 21.46 -12.88
C GLU A 59 -4.16 21.48 -11.72
N ALA A 60 -3.77 22.07 -10.59
CA ALA A 60 -4.62 22.20 -9.43
C ALA A 60 -5.89 23.02 -9.70
N THR A 61 -5.78 24.05 -10.55
CA THR A 61 -6.93 24.85 -10.97
C THR A 61 -7.86 24.07 -11.90
N ALA A 62 -7.31 23.30 -12.84
CA ALA A 62 -8.08 22.44 -13.73
C ALA A 62 -8.83 21.35 -12.97
N ASP A 63 -8.19 20.77 -11.94
CA ASP A 63 -8.77 19.75 -11.08
C ASP A 63 -9.66 20.31 -9.97
N HIS A 64 -9.74 21.63 -9.82
CA HIS A 64 -10.43 22.31 -8.71
C HIS A 64 -9.97 21.86 -7.30
N ARG A 65 -8.68 21.56 -7.16
CA ARG A 65 -8.06 21.05 -5.92
C ARG A 65 -6.96 21.98 -5.41
N PRO A 66 -6.63 21.95 -4.12
CA PRO A 66 -5.47 22.69 -3.61
C PRO A 66 -4.17 22.16 -4.24
N ALA A 67 -3.27 23.07 -4.65
CA ALA A 67 -1.98 22.70 -5.25
C ALA A 67 -1.13 21.80 -4.34
N THR A 68 -1.25 21.96 -3.02
CA THR A 68 -0.56 21.13 -2.03
C THR A 68 -1.12 19.70 -1.95
N GLU A 69 -2.40 19.50 -2.27
CA GLU A 69 -3.03 18.19 -2.35
C GLU A 69 -2.59 17.46 -3.61
N VAL A 70 -2.65 18.15 -4.76
CA VAL A 70 -2.14 17.63 -6.05
C VAL A 70 -0.66 17.24 -5.94
N ALA A 71 0.16 18.07 -5.32
CA ALA A 71 1.58 17.77 -5.11
C ALA A 71 1.80 16.54 -4.22
N ARG A 72 1.00 16.39 -3.15
CA ARG A 72 1.08 15.23 -2.25
C ARG A 72 0.74 13.94 -3.00
N ASP A 73 -0.32 13.97 -3.79
CA ASP A 73 -0.78 12.81 -4.55
C ASP A 73 0.19 12.44 -5.66
N ALA A 74 0.70 13.43 -6.38
CA ALA A 74 1.73 13.23 -7.40
C ALA A 74 2.98 12.57 -6.79
N LEU A 75 3.43 13.06 -5.63
CA LEU A 75 4.58 12.49 -4.93
C LEU A 75 4.30 11.07 -4.42
N ALA A 76 3.11 10.83 -3.86
CA ALA A 76 2.71 9.52 -3.38
C ALA A 76 2.65 8.49 -4.53
N GLY A 77 2.03 8.87 -5.65
CA GLY A 77 1.94 8.04 -6.86
C GLY A 77 3.32 7.74 -7.43
N TRP A 78 4.19 8.75 -7.53
CA TRP A 78 5.57 8.56 -7.98
C TRP A 78 6.37 7.62 -7.07
N LEU A 79 6.28 7.77 -5.74
CA LEU A 79 6.96 6.89 -4.80
C LEU A 79 6.46 5.44 -4.89
N GLN A 80 5.15 5.23 -5.05
CA GLN A 80 4.59 3.89 -5.24
C GLN A 80 5.08 3.25 -6.55
N ALA A 81 5.09 4.01 -7.65
CA ALA A 81 5.60 3.54 -8.94
C ALA A 81 7.08 3.16 -8.81
N ARG A 82 7.90 4.01 -8.19
CA ARG A 82 9.32 3.73 -7.92
C ARG A 82 9.53 2.46 -7.10
N GLN A 83 8.68 2.21 -6.11
CA GLN A 83 8.78 0.99 -5.31
C GLN A 83 8.45 -0.25 -6.16
N ARG A 84 7.40 -0.19 -6.98
CA ARG A 84 7.04 -1.28 -7.90
C ARG A 84 8.16 -1.55 -8.90
N GLU A 85 8.79 -0.51 -9.45
CA GLU A 85 9.95 -0.65 -10.35
C GLU A 85 11.13 -1.36 -9.67
N ARG A 86 11.45 -1.01 -8.41
CA ARG A 86 12.54 -1.66 -7.66
C ARG A 86 12.24 -3.13 -7.41
N MET A 87 11.04 -3.42 -6.93
CA MET A 87 10.58 -4.79 -6.69
C MET A 87 10.60 -5.62 -7.97
N ALA A 88 10.12 -5.08 -9.09
CA ALA A 88 10.14 -5.77 -10.38
C ALA A 88 11.58 -6.08 -10.83
N LYS A 89 12.54 -5.16 -10.59
CA LYS A 89 13.95 -5.41 -10.88
C LYS A 89 14.53 -6.50 -10.00
N GLU A 90 14.22 -6.50 -8.71
CA GLU A 90 14.67 -7.53 -7.76
C GLU A 90 14.14 -8.91 -8.16
N ILE A 91 12.84 -9.01 -8.48
CA ILE A 91 12.22 -10.25 -8.97
C ILE A 91 12.88 -10.70 -10.29
N HIS A 92 13.12 -9.77 -11.21
CA HIS A 92 13.75 -10.09 -12.49
C HIS A 92 15.18 -10.60 -12.31
N GLN A 93 15.97 -9.99 -11.43
CA GLN A 93 17.32 -10.48 -11.13
C GLN A 93 17.28 -11.87 -10.49
N PHE A 94 16.39 -12.08 -9.51
CA PHE A 94 16.19 -13.39 -8.90
C PHE A 94 15.82 -14.46 -9.94
N ALA A 95 14.89 -14.15 -10.85
CA ALA A 95 14.50 -15.06 -11.92
C ALA A 95 15.67 -15.37 -12.87
N LEU A 96 16.51 -14.38 -13.22
CA LEU A 96 17.70 -14.62 -14.03
C LEU A 96 18.74 -15.50 -13.33
N GLU A 97 18.93 -15.30 -12.02
CA GLU A 97 19.87 -16.08 -11.21
C GLU A 97 19.44 -17.55 -11.06
N LEU A 98 18.13 -17.80 -11.04
CA LEU A 98 17.57 -19.13 -10.77
C LEU A 98 16.95 -19.81 -12.00
N ALA A 99 17.00 -19.17 -13.17
CA ALA A 99 16.58 -19.78 -14.43
C ALA A 99 17.34 -21.10 -14.67
N GLY A 100 16.61 -22.15 -15.06
CA GLY A 100 17.13 -23.50 -15.25
C GLY A 100 17.44 -24.27 -13.96
N THR A 101 17.13 -23.73 -12.78
CA THR A 101 17.19 -24.46 -11.51
C THR A 101 15.82 -25.07 -11.16
N GLU A 102 15.77 -25.88 -10.11
CA GLU A 102 14.51 -26.46 -9.59
C GLU A 102 13.47 -25.40 -9.15
N LEU A 103 13.87 -24.13 -9.05
CA LEU A 103 13.00 -23.00 -8.67
C LEU A 103 12.49 -22.19 -9.88
N ASP A 104 12.90 -22.53 -11.11
CA ASP A 104 12.51 -21.80 -12.32
C ASP A 104 11.03 -22.06 -12.69
N LEU A 105 10.65 -23.33 -12.76
CA LEU A 105 9.31 -23.77 -13.13
C LEU A 105 8.84 -24.91 -12.23
N ASP A 106 7.55 -24.86 -11.89
CA ASP A 106 6.90 -25.97 -11.19
C ASP A 106 6.73 -27.15 -12.16
N PRO A 107 7.26 -28.36 -11.83
CA PRO A 107 7.17 -29.53 -12.70
C PRO A 107 5.74 -29.90 -13.11
N GLU A 108 4.75 -29.68 -12.23
CA GLU A 108 3.35 -29.93 -12.56
C GLU A 108 2.83 -28.94 -13.60
N LEU A 109 3.27 -27.68 -13.53
CA LEU A 109 2.93 -26.66 -14.53
C LEU A 109 3.63 -26.89 -15.86
N GLU A 110 4.89 -27.35 -15.85
CA GLU A 110 5.60 -27.73 -17.08
C GLU A 110 4.85 -28.84 -17.82
N GLN A 111 4.49 -29.90 -17.09
CA GLN A 111 3.76 -31.02 -17.67
C GLN A 111 2.39 -30.58 -18.22
N ALA A 112 1.61 -29.82 -17.43
CA ALA A 112 0.33 -29.30 -17.89
C ALA A 112 0.47 -28.39 -19.13
N GLY A 113 1.55 -27.61 -19.22
CA GLY A 113 1.88 -26.78 -20.38
C GLY A 113 2.13 -27.61 -21.65
N VAL A 114 2.92 -28.68 -21.53
CA VAL A 114 3.17 -29.61 -22.64
C VAL A 114 1.87 -30.28 -23.09
N GLU A 115 1.07 -30.80 -22.17
CA GLU A 115 -0.21 -31.43 -22.47
C GLU A 115 -1.16 -30.47 -23.21
N HIS A 116 -1.23 -29.21 -22.78
CA HIS A 116 -2.04 -28.19 -23.44
C HIS A 116 -1.57 -27.89 -24.86
N LEU A 117 -0.25 -27.73 -25.08
CA LEU A 117 0.31 -27.45 -26.41
C LEU A 117 0.07 -28.62 -27.37
N VAL A 118 0.26 -29.86 -26.92
CA VAL A 118 -0.02 -31.07 -27.71
C VAL A 118 -1.50 -31.16 -28.07
N ALA A 119 -2.40 -30.90 -27.12
CA ALA A 119 -3.84 -30.93 -27.36
C ALA A 119 -4.30 -29.80 -28.31
N ARG A 120 -3.63 -28.65 -28.30
CA ARG A 120 -3.90 -27.53 -29.21
C ARG A 120 -3.48 -27.85 -30.64
N ASP A 121 -2.29 -28.41 -30.82
CA ASP A 121 -1.73 -28.68 -32.15
C ASP A 121 -2.39 -29.90 -32.84
N ALA A 122 -3.14 -30.72 -32.09
CA ALA A 122 -3.95 -31.82 -32.59
C ALA A 122 -5.36 -31.42 -33.08
N ARG A 123 -5.74 -30.15 -32.99
CA ARG A 123 -7.01 -29.59 -33.51
C ARG A 123 -6.83 -28.95 -34.87
#